data_AF-A0A1D2ML78-F1
#
_entry.id   AF-A0A1D2ML78-F1
#
_cell.length_a   1.000
_cell.length_b   1.000
_cell.length_c   1.000
_cell.angle_alpha   90.00
_cell.angle_beta   90.00
_cell.angle_gamma   90.00
#
_symmetry.space_group_name_H-M   'P 1'
#
loop_
_entity.id
_entity.type
_entity.pdbx_description
1 polymer ?
#
loop_
_entity_poly.entity_id
_entity_poly.type
_entity_poly.pdbx_seq_one_letter_code
_entity_poly.pdbx_strand_id
1 'polypeptide(L)'
;MNEVEPLKNVQISVPSGSHINQDVPLTCLYDLDHGESLYTVKWYLESEEFYRYIPKRFHPSKPLQPWGLMLIVEQVCNKLKLNIEIGRTQGDAPIRPHEQTGVYKCEVSADAPEFETDVVSAQMTVVAPKVNGVHAGFQQLSSYFTTKYK
;
A
#
# COMPACT_ATOMS: atom_id res chain seq x y z
N MET A 1 -7.99 -39.77 4.21
CA MET A 1 -8.72 -38.58 4.69
C MET A 1 -8.15 -37.45 3.86
N ASN A 2 -8.97 -36.74 3.09
CA ASN A 2 -8.48 -35.60 2.31
C ASN A 2 -8.40 -34.42 3.27
N GLU A 3 -7.23 -33.82 3.38
CA GLU A 3 -7.00 -32.57 4.09
C GLU A 3 -7.75 -31.47 3.31
N VAL A 4 -8.69 -30.79 3.96
CA VAL A 4 -9.44 -29.69 3.37
C VAL A 4 -8.69 -28.43 3.78
N GLU A 5 -8.12 -27.70 2.81
CA GLU A 5 -7.42 -26.43 3.06
C GLU A 5 -8.44 -25.34 3.43
N PRO A 6 -8.43 -24.83 4.67
CA PRO A 6 -9.41 -23.85 5.15
C PRO A 6 -9.33 -22.49 4.43
N LEU A 7 -8.15 -22.13 3.92
CA LEU A 7 -7.91 -20.93 3.12
C LEU A 7 -7.34 -21.32 1.75
N LYS A 8 -7.97 -20.85 0.68
CA LYS A 8 -7.51 -21.14 -0.69
C LYS A 8 -7.71 -19.96 -1.64
N ASN A 9 -7.12 -20.09 -2.83
CA ASN A 9 -7.26 -19.14 -3.94
C ASN A 9 -6.95 -17.69 -3.53
N VAL A 10 -5.97 -17.48 -2.65
CA VAL A 10 -5.55 -16.13 -2.33
C VAL A 10 -4.92 -15.50 -3.56
N GLN A 11 -5.43 -14.35 -3.96
CA GLN A 11 -4.99 -13.64 -5.16
C GLN A 11 -4.86 -12.15 -4.90
N ILE A 12 -3.91 -11.53 -5.58
CA ILE A 12 -3.62 -10.11 -5.51
C ILE A 12 -3.75 -9.48 -6.88
N SER A 13 -4.38 -8.30 -6.93
CA SER A 13 -4.38 -7.44 -8.11
C SER A 13 -3.89 -6.06 -7.72
N VAL A 14 -2.74 -5.71 -8.29
CA VAL A 14 -2.05 -4.43 -8.12
C VAL A 14 -1.58 -3.99 -9.52
N PRO A 15 -1.82 -2.74 -9.94
CA PRO A 15 -1.31 -2.24 -11.20
C PRO A 15 0.22 -2.33 -11.27
N SER A 16 0.76 -2.68 -12.43
CA SER A 16 2.22 -2.72 -12.62
C SER A 16 2.87 -1.32 -12.56
N GLY A 17 2.09 -0.26 -12.76
CA GLY A 17 2.55 1.10 -12.51
C GLY A 17 1.42 2.12 -12.35
N SER A 18 1.77 3.26 -11.75
CA SER A 18 0.87 4.39 -11.49
C SER A 18 1.63 5.71 -11.53
N HIS A 19 0.92 6.82 -11.74
CA HIS A 19 1.47 8.15 -11.51
C HIS A 19 1.20 8.60 -10.06
N ILE A 20 1.97 9.59 -9.62
CA ILE A 20 1.66 10.40 -8.43
C ILE A 20 0.27 11.04 -8.58
N ASN A 21 -0.44 11.24 -7.47
CA ASN A 21 -1.78 11.81 -7.35
C ASN A 21 -2.87 11.03 -8.08
N GLN A 22 -2.66 9.73 -8.29
CA GLN A 22 -3.67 8.82 -8.80
C GLN A 22 -4.16 7.90 -7.70
N ASP A 23 -5.45 7.58 -7.78
CA ASP A 23 -6.04 6.50 -6.99
C ASP A 23 -5.69 5.15 -7.61
N VAL A 24 -5.07 4.31 -6.80
CA VAL A 24 -4.67 2.96 -7.18
C VAL A 24 -5.54 1.95 -6.45
N PRO A 25 -6.29 1.10 -7.18
CA PRO A 25 -7.01 -0.01 -6.57
C PRO A 25 -6.04 -1.16 -6.28
N LEU A 26 -5.96 -1.55 -5.01
CA LEU A 26 -5.35 -2.79 -4.55
C LEU A 26 -6.46 -3.76 -4.18
N THR A 27 -6.44 -4.95 -4.76
CA THR A 27 -7.45 -5.98 -4.46
C THR A 27 -6.77 -7.23 -3.93
N CYS A 28 -7.32 -7.76 -2.85
CA CYS A 28 -6.99 -9.09 -2.36
C CYS A 28 -8.26 -9.94 -2.33
N LEU A 29 -8.20 -11.07 -3.02
CA LEU A 29 -9.25 -12.09 -3.07
C LEU A 29 -8.78 -13.28 -2.25
N TYR A 30 -9.70 -13.95 -1.58
CA TYR A 30 -9.44 -15.19 -0.86
C TYR A 30 -10.72 -16.02 -0.85
N ASP A 31 -10.59 -17.33 -0.71
CA ASP A 31 -11.72 -18.23 -0.48
C ASP A 31 -11.53 -18.88 0.89
N LEU A 32 -12.55 -18.76 1.74
CA LEU A 32 -12.64 -19.47 3.01
C LEU A 32 -13.58 -20.65 2.85
N ASP A 33 -13.16 -21.82 3.33
CA ASP A 33 -14.01 -23.00 3.29
C ASP A 33 -15.15 -22.95 4.31
N HIS A 34 -16.11 -23.87 4.16
CA HIS A 34 -17.36 -23.86 4.92
C HIS A 34 -17.13 -23.94 6.44
N GLY A 35 -17.42 -22.84 7.14
CA GLY A 35 -17.34 -22.75 8.61
C GLY A 35 -16.14 -21.97 9.12
N GLU A 36 -15.16 -21.71 8.25
CA GLU A 36 -14.00 -20.88 8.56
C GLU A 36 -14.37 -19.40 8.57
N SER A 37 -13.65 -18.62 9.37
CA SER A 37 -13.81 -17.18 9.43
C SER A 37 -12.48 -16.47 9.23
N LEU A 38 -12.51 -15.28 8.63
CA LEU A 38 -11.30 -14.49 8.45
C LEU A 38 -10.79 -13.97 9.80
N TYR A 39 -9.51 -14.19 10.10
CA TYR A 39 -8.84 -13.54 11.22
C TYR A 39 -8.38 -12.13 10.83
N THR A 40 -7.57 -12.01 9.78
CA THR A 40 -7.05 -10.72 9.31
C THR A 40 -6.65 -10.74 7.85
N VAL A 41 -6.67 -9.57 7.21
CA VAL A 41 -5.95 -9.33 5.96
C VAL A 41 -4.98 -8.18 6.19
N LYS A 42 -3.70 -8.36 5.85
CA LYS A 42 -2.67 -7.33 5.98
C LYS A 42 -2.11 -6.99 4.62
N TRP A 43 -1.73 -5.73 4.47
CA TRP A 43 -1.05 -5.23 3.30
C TRP A 43 0.31 -4.66 3.68
N TYR A 44 1.30 -5.06 2.88
CA TYR A 44 2.68 -4.63 3.01
C TYR A 44 3.16 -4.00 1.72
N LEU A 45 4.01 -2.99 1.86
CA LEU A 45 4.92 -2.57 0.80
C LEU A 45 6.32 -2.96 1.27
N GLU A 46 6.99 -3.79 0.48
CA GLU A 46 8.23 -4.46 0.85
C GLU A 46 8.06 -5.28 2.14
N SER A 47 8.60 -4.79 3.26
CA SER A 47 8.49 -5.38 4.60
C SER A 47 7.59 -4.58 5.54
N GLU A 48 7.17 -3.38 5.13
CA GLU A 48 6.46 -2.45 5.99
C GLU A 48 4.95 -2.63 5.85
N GLU A 49 4.30 -2.97 6.97
CA GLU A 49 2.85 -3.03 7.02
C GLU A 49 2.28 -1.61 6.96
N PHE A 50 1.43 -1.34 5.97
CA PHE A 50 0.77 -0.04 5.86
C PHE A 50 -0.73 -0.12 6.16
N TYR A 51 -1.33 -1.32 6.08
CA TYR A 51 -2.74 -1.51 6.36
C TYR A 51 -3.06 -2.91 6.91
N ARG A 52 -4.07 -2.97 7.78
CA ARG A 52 -4.61 -4.20 8.36
C ARG A 52 -6.12 -4.14 8.38
N TYR A 53 -6.78 -5.22 8.04
CA TYR A 53 -8.21 -5.41 8.22
C TYR A 53 -8.45 -6.53 9.23
N ILE A 54 -9.35 -6.29 10.18
CA ILE A 54 -9.78 -7.26 11.20
C ILE A 54 -11.32 -7.23 11.23
N PRO A 55 -12.01 -8.27 10.76
CA PRO A 55 -13.48 -8.27 10.63
C PRO A 55 -14.24 -7.98 11.92
N LYS A 56 -13.70 -8.42 13.07
CA LYS A 56 -14.34 -8.30 14.39
C LYS A 56 -14.10 -6.96 15.08
N ARG A 57 -13.36 -6.02 14.48
CA ARG A 57 -13.16 -4.67 15.06
C ARG A 57 -14.19 -3.69 14.53
N PHE A 58 -14.80 -2.94 15.46
CA PHE A 58 -15.87 -1.96 15.22
C PHE A 58 -15.47 -0.81 14.27
N HIS A 59 -14.16 -0.67 13.98
CA HIS A 59 -13.63 0.29 13.01
C HIS A 59 -12.51 -0.38 12.19
N PRO A 60 -12.43 -0.14 10.87
CA PRO A 60 -11.26 -0.50 10.07
C PRO A 60 -9.99 0.05 10.74
N SER A 61 -8.90 -0.71 10.69
CA SER A 61 -7.65 -0.25 11.29
C SER A 61 -7.24 1.08 10.64
N LYS A 62 -6.81 2.03 11.47
CA LYS A 62 -6.14 3.24 10.96
C LYS A 62 -4.90 2.81 10.16
N PRO A 63 -4.55 3.51 9.07
CA PRO A 63 -3.29 3.29 8.38
C PRO A 63 -2.13 3.35 9.39
N LEU A 64 -1.22 2.39 9.29
CA LEU A 64 -0.08 2.27 10.21
C LEU A 64 1.09 3.19 9.80
N GLN A 65 1.10 3.64 8.54
CA GLN A 65 2.11 4.53 7.97
C GLN A 65 1.52 5.93 7.70
N PRO A 66 2.31 7.02 7.84
CA PRO A 66 1.86 8.41 7.62
C PRO A 66 1.74 8.79 6.14
N TRP A 67 1.69 7.82 5.24
CA TRP A 67 1.38 8.05 3.84
C TRP A 67 -0.04 8.63 3.81
N GLY A 68 -0.24 9.72 3.07
CA GLY A 68 -1.52 10.43 2.92
C GLY A 68 -2.51 9.62 2.09
N LEU A 69 -2.66 8.34 2.42
CA LEU A 69 -3.51 7.38 1.77
C LEU A 69 -4.96 7.77 2.08
N MET A 70 -5.69 8.20 1.06
CA MET A 70 -7.13 8.17 1.14
C MET A 70 -7.58 6.71 1.01
N LEU A 71 -7.83 6.06 2.14
CA LEU A 71 -8.24 4.66 2.18
C LEU A 71 -9.75 4.56 2.07
N ILE A 72 -10.23 4.02 0.95
CA ILE A 72 -11.61 3.56 0.80
C ILE A 72 -11.59 2.04 0.78
N VAL A 73 -12.32 1.44 1.72
CA VAL A 73 -12.33 -0.01 1.94
C VAL A 73 -13.71 -0.54 1.57
N GLU A 74 -13.77 -1.41 0.57
CA GLU A 74 -15.00 -2.10 0.16
C GLU A 74 -14.85 -3.59 0.48
N GLN A 75 -15.73 -4.14 1.32
CA GLN A 75 -15.81 -5.58 1.60
C GLN A 75 -17.02 -6.18 0.88
N VAL A 76 -16.75 -7.16 0.03
CA VAL A 76 -17.79 -7.95 -0.65
C VAL A 76 -17.31 -9.39 -0.66
N CYS A 77 -18.10 -10.36 -0.15
CA CYS A 77 -17.86 -11.81 -0.23
C CYS A 77 -16.38 -12.23 -0.45
N ASN A 78 -15.61 -12.30 0.63
CA ASN A 78 -14.20 -12.73 0.64
C ASN A 78 -13.26 -11.96 -0.30
N LYS A 79 -13.59 -10.70 -0.59
CA LYS A 79 -12.76 -9.74 -1.32
C LYS A 79 -12.56 -8.49 -0.48
N LEU A 80 -11.30 -8.13 -0.29
CA LEU A 80 -10.88 -6.85 0.27
C LEU A 80 -10.33 -5.97 -0.85
N LYS A 81 -11.03 -4.89 -1.15
CA LYS A 81 -10.54 -3.84 -2.05
C LYS A 81 -10.16 -2.61 -1.24
N LEU A 82 -8.95 -2.13 -1.48
CA LEU A 82 -8.42 -0.88 -0.96
C LEU A 82 -8.16 0.05 -2.15
N ASN A 83 -8.68 1.26 -2.09
CA ASN A 83 -8.16 2.33 -2.95
C ASN A 83 -7.14 3.11 -2.13
N ILE A 84 -5.93 3.31 -2.69
CA ILE A 84 -4.89 4.13 -2.10
C ILE A 84 -4.60 5.33 -3.00
N GLU A 85 -4.41 6.50 -2.41
CA GLU A 85 -3.92 7.67 -3.15
C GLU A 85 -2.39 7.71 -3.12
N ILE A 86 -1.78 7.67 -4.30
CA ILE A 86 -0.33 7.67 -4.45
C ILE A 86 0.20 9.10 -4.36
N GLY A 87 1.25 9.28 -3.57
CA GLY A 87 2.03 10.50 -3.50
C GLY A 87 1.46 11.59 -2.60
N ARG A 88 0.47 11.29 -1.76
CA ARG A 88 0.19 12.16 -0.61
C ARG A 88 0.99 11.71 0.60
N THR A 89 1.47 12.66 1.38
CA THR A 89 2.03 12.47 2.72
C THR A 89 1.17 13.24 3.71
N GLN A 90 1.09 12.82 4.98
CA GLN A 90 0.51 13.71 6.00
C GLN A 90 1.40 14.95 6.18
N GLY A 91 0.81 16.14 6.01
CA GLY A 91 1.48 17.43 6.19
C GLY A 91 2.29 17.89 4.97
N ASP A 92 3.14 18.91 5.16
CA ASP A 92 3.95 19.57 4.11
C ASP A 92 5.19 18.74 3.68
N ALA A 93 5.24 17.45 4.00
CA ALA A 93 6.36 16.60 3.62
C ALA A 93 6.42 16.44 2.09
N PRO A 94 7.62 16.42 1.49
CA PRO A 94 7.76 16.25 0.06
C PRO A 94 7.28 14.86 -0.38
N ILE A 95 6.57 14.81 -1.51
CA ILE A 95 6.10 13.59 -2.15
C ILE A 95 7.31 12.75 -2.59
N ARG A 96 7.36 11.48 -2.19
CA ARG A 96 8.46 10.57 -2.53
C ARG A 96 7.92 9.34 -3.27
N PRO A 97 7.81 9.41 -4.62
CA PRO A 97 7.20 8.35 -5.45
C PRO A 97 7.95 7.02 -5.33
N HIS A 98 9.28 7.10 -5.13
CA HIS A 98 10.12 5.93 -4.92
C HIS A 98 9.74 5.19 -3.63
N GLU A 99 9.28 5.87 -2.59
CA GLU A 99 8.89 5.21 -1.33
C GLU A 99 7.58 4.42 -1.46
N GLN A 100 6.83 4.62 -2.54
CA GLN A 100 5.60 3.88 -2.87
C GLN A 100 5.80 2.95 -4.09
N THR A 101 7.04 2.81 -4.56
CA THR A 101 7.42 1.82 -5.57
C THR A 101 7.97 0.59 -4.87
N GLY A 102 7.54 -0.59 -5.29
CA GLY A 102 8.05 -1.83 -4.72
C GLY A 102 7.12 -3.02 -4.87
N VAL A 103 7.42 -4.05 -4.09
CA VAL A 103 6.63 -5.27 -3.97
C VAL A 103 5.50 -5.05 -2.97
N TYR A 104 4.26 -5.03 -3.46
CA TYR A 104 3.07 -5.06 -2.64
C TYR A 104 2.74 -6.50 -2.27
N LYS A 105 2.40 -6.75 -1.01
CA LYS A 105 1.99 -8.08 -0.52
C LYS A 105 0.63 -8.00 0.15
N CYS A 106 -0.20 -9.00 -0.12
CA CYS A 106 -1.39 -9.29 0.67
C CYS A 106 -1.14 -10.58 1.47
N GLU A 107 -1.30 -10.50 2.79
CA GLU A 107 -1.31 -11.65 3.70
C GLU A 107 -2.73 -11.85 4.19
N VAL A 108 -3.27 -13.05 4.03
CA VAL A 108 -4.61 -13.45 4.49
C VAL A 108 -4.45 -14.56 5.52
N SER A 109 -5.07 -14.40 6.68
CA SER A 109 -5.09 -15.44 7.73
C SER A 109 -6.51 -15.83 8.09
N ALA A 110 -6.79 -17.13 8.11
CA ALA A 110 -8.00 -17.72 8.68
C ALA A 110 -7.94 -17.70 10.22
N ASP A 111 -9.11 -17.77 10.86
CA ASP A 111 -9.27 -17.88 12.31
C ASP A 111 -9.11 -19.35 12.76
N ALA A 112 -9.36 -19.62 14.04
CA ALA A 112 -9.39 -20.98 14.57
C ALA A 112 -10.33 -21.89 13.74
N PRO A 113 -9.98 -23.18 13.55
CA PRO A 113 -8.98 -23.94 14.32
C PRO A 113 -7.59 -24.07 13.67
N GLU A 114 -7.50 -23.97 12.34
CA GLU A 114 -6.27 -24.28 11.62
C GLU A 114 -5.30 -23.09 11.52
N PHE A 115 -5.81 -21.86 11.67
CA PHE A 115 -5.02 -20.62 11.62
C PHE A 115 -4.14 -20.50 10.37
N GLU A 116 -4.59 -21.05 9.24
CA GLU A 116 -3.86 -21.02 7.98
C GLU A 116 -3.61 -19.58 7.52
N THR A 117 -2.44 -19.36 6.92
CA THR A 117 -2.05 -18.05 6.39
C THR A 117 -1.38 -18.21 5.05
N ASP A 118 -1.82 -17.41 4.07
CA ASP A 118 -1.24 -17.37 2.73
C ASP A 118 -0.85 -15.93 2.36
N VAL A 119 0.21 -15.80 1.56
CA VAL A 119 0.83 -14.53 1.18
C VAL A 119 1.10 -14.50 -0.31
N VAL A 120 0.52 -13.49 -0.97
CA VAL A 120 0.71 -13.24 -2.41
C VAL A 120 1.28 -11.85 -2.63
N SER A 121 2.02 -11.69 -3.74
CA SER A 121 2.73 -10.43 -4.01
C SER A 121 2.66 -10.00 -5.48
N ALA A 122 2.77 -8.69 -5.70
CA ALA A 122 2.79 -8.06 -7.01
C ALA A 122 3.65 -6.79 -6.98
N GLN A 123 4.41 -6.55 -8.05
CA GLN A 123 5.27 -5.36 -8.18
C GLN A 123 4.48 -4.19 -8.75
N MET A 124 4.65 -2.99 -8.18
CA MET A 124 4.20 -1.72 -8.77
C MET A 124 5.34 -0.71 -8.87
N THR A 125 5.39 0.02 -9.99
CA THR A 125 6.29 1.17 -10.17
C THR A 125 5.51 2.48 -10.20
N VAL A 126 5.84 3.40 -9.30
CA VAL A 126 5.24 4.73 -9.26
C VAL A 126 6.16 5.74 -9.94
N VAL A 127 5.63 6.47 -10.92
CA VAL A 127 6.40 7.47 -11.68
C VAL A 127 5.88 8.89 -11.44
N ALA A 128 6.82 9.81 -11.26
CA ALA A 128 6.52 11.24 -11.33
C ALA A 128 6.32 11.67 -12.80
N PRO A 129 5.42 12.63 -13.09
CA PRO A 129 5.41 13.28 -14.38
C PRO A 129 6.80 13.87 -14.69
N LYS A 130 7.29 13.69 -15.92
CA LYS A 130 8.46 14.45 -16.38
C LYS A 130 8.07 15.93 -16.40
N VAL A 131 8.70 16.74 -15.57
CA VAL A 131 8.56 18.19 -15.65
C VAL A 131 9.27 18.62 -16.93
N ASN A 132 8.53 18.79 -18.02
CA ASN A 132 9.08 19.26 -19.28
C ASN A 132 9.53 20.71 -19.11
N GLY A 133 10.86 20.91 -18.98
CA GLY A 133 11.54 22.14 -19.40
C GLY A 133 11.40 23.36 -18.50
N VAL A 134 12.10 23.38 -17.37
CA VAL A 134 12.89 24.57 -17.03
C VAL A 134 14.32 24.09 -16.90
N HIS A 135 15.15 24.51 -17.86
CA HIS A 135 16.59 24.55 -17.65
C HIS A 135 16.81 25.35 -16.36
N ALA A 136 17.13 24.68 -15.26
CA ALA A 136 17.88 25.32 -14.20
C ALA A 136 19.25 25.64 -14.82
N GLY A 137 19.30 26.78 -15.50
CA GLY A 137 20.54 27.35 -15.98
C GLY A 137 21.48 27.43 -14.79
N PHE A 138 22.60 26.72 -14.89
CA PHE A 138 23.82 27.11 -14.22
C PHE A 138 24.21 28.49 -14.78
N GLN A 139 23.57 29.55 -14.28
CA GLN A 139 24.13 30.89 -14.36
C GLN A 139 24.81 31.19 -13.04
N GLN A 140 26.12 31.07 -13.14
CA GLN A 140 27.12 31.63 -12.25
C GLN A 140 26.74 33.05 -11.83
N LEU A 141 26.36 33.23 -10.57
CA LEU A 141 26.41 34.54 -9.93
C LEU A 141 27.60 34.56 -8.97
N SER A 142 28.68 35.08 -9.54
CA SER A 142 29.76 35.74 -8.83
C SER A 142 29.22 36.67 -7.74
N SER A 143 29.85 36.55 -6.56
CA SER A 143 30.25 37.63 -5.65
C SER A 143 29.18 38.44 -4.88
N TYR A 144 29.53 38.68 -3.61
CA TYR A 144 28.93 39.55 -2.59
C TYR A 144 27.67 38.95 -1.96
N PHE A 145 27.64 38.57 -0.67
CA PHE A 145 27.77 39.46 0.48
C PHE A 145 28.45 38.79 1.69
N THR A 146 29.32 39.58 2.33
CA THR A 146 29.85 39.43 3.69
C THR A 146 28.77 39.31 4.76
N THR A 147 28.99 38.49 5.79
CA THR A 147 28.87 38.88 7.20
C THR A 147 29.69 37.93 8.08
N LYS A 148 30.69 38.48 8.79
CA LYS A 148 31.37 37.85 9.93
C LYS A 148 30.42 37.78 11.12
N TYR A 149 30.47 36.74 11.93
CA TYR A 149 30.44 36.88 13.39
C TYR A 149 31.37 35.84 14.04
N LYS A 150 31.81 36.22 15.23
CA LYS A 150 33.01 35.83 15.98
C LYS A 150 32.86 34.48 16.70
#